data_AF-A0A7S0G350-F1
#
_entry.id   AF-A0A7S0G350-F1
#
_cell.length_a   1.000
_cell.length_b   1.000
_cell.length_c   1.000
_cell.angle_alpha   90.00
_cell.angle_beta   90.00
_cell.angle_gamma   90.00
#
_symmetry.space_group_name_H-M   'P 1'
#
loop_
_entity.id
_entity.type
_entity.pdbx_description
1 polymer ?
#
loop_
_entity_poly.entity_id
_entity_poly.type
_entity_poly.pdbx_seq_one_letter_code
_entity_poly.pdbx_strand_id
1 'polypeptide(L)'
;VRGFDFGQSLRQSAAAWNKTTNLWLKRYTYERVPSPLNLYFAYFVSAFWHGFYPGYYMFFMSMAVGTAVHRKIRRNVRPWFLAEDGKSPGKYKGVYDFFSFVLTHCTLMYFIISFVMLSWEASVRVFQSQYFIGHILAVVLYIVLSLGIIRPPKRSTSEKKTQ
;
A
#
# COMPACT_ATOMS: atom_id res chain seq x y z
N VAL A 1 2.21 1.07 -18.03
CA VAL A 1 3.69 1.10 -18.03
C VAL A 1 4.14 2.20 -17.08
N ARG A 2 4.40 3.46 -17.49
CA ARG A 2 4.92 4.53 -16.58
C ARG A 2 4.28 4.64 -15.18
N GLY A 3 2.96 4.54 -15.06
CA GLY A 3 2.27 4.64 -13.75
C GLY A 3 2.53 3.46 -12.80
N PHE A 4 2.91 2.30 -13.33
CA PHE A 4 3.35 1.14 -12.56
C PHE A 4 4.83 1.27 -12.22
N ASP A 5 5.67 1.53 -13.24
CA ASP A 5 7.13 1.57 -13.12
C ASP A 5 7.65 2.70 -12.24
N PHE A 6 6.87 3.77 -12.03
CA PHE A 6 7.21 4.91 -11.17
C PHE A 6 6.24 5.07 -9.99
N GLY A 7 5.51 4.00 -9.62
CA GLY A 7 4.54 4.04 -8.53
C GLY A 7 5.18 4.35 -7.18
N GLN A 8 4.68 5.38 -6.48
CA GLN A 8 5.13 5.76 -5.13
C GLN A 8 4.24 5.17 -4.03
N SER A 9 3.29 4.31 -4.39
CA SER A 9 2.45 3.58 -3.44
C SER A 9 1.90 2.31 -4.06
N LEU A 10 1.70 1.26 -3.25
CA LEU A 10 1.14 0.00 -3.72
C LEU A 10 -0.23 0.17 -4.39
N ARG A 11 -1.06 1.11 -3.91
CA ARG A 11 -2.33 1.46 -4.57
C ARG A 11 -2.11 2.01 -5.98
N GLN A 12 -1.11 2.87 -6.17
CA GLN A 12 -0.83 3.46 -7.48
C GLN A 12 -0.31 2.40 -8.45
N SER A 13 0.64 1.58 -8.00
CA SER A 13 1.15 0.46 -8.81
C SER A 13 0.01 -0.51 -9.17
N ALA A 14 -0.80 -0.94 -8.19
CA ALA A 14 -1.95 -1.80 -8.44
C ALA A 14 -2.94 -1.18 -9.44
N ALA A 15 -3.32 0.09 -9.28
CA ALA A 15 -4.26 0.75 -10.19
C ALA A 15 -3.69 0.98 -11.62
N ALA A 16 -2.37 0.98 -11.77
CA ALA A 16 -1.71 1.11 -13.07
C ALA A 16 -1.44 -0.23 -13.76
N TRP A 17 -1.44 -1.33 -13.00
CA TRP A 17 -1.33 -2.71 -13.46
C TRP A 17 -2.70 -3.30 -13.75
N ASN A 18 -2.88 -4.01 -14.88
CA ASN A 18 -4.14 -4.67 -15.25
C ASN A 18 -5.40 -3.83 -14.90
N LYS A 19 -5.53 -2.67 -15.56
CA LYS A 19 -6.51 -1.64 -15.20
C LYS A 19 -7.95 -2.14 -15.26
N THR A 20 -8.28 -2.98 -16.22
CA THR A 20 -9.64 -3.52 -16.40
C THR A 20 -10.02 -4.42 -15.23
N THR A 21 -9.15 -5.37 -14.84
CA THR A 21 -9.39 -6.21 -13.66
C THR A 21 -9.42 -5.39 -12.38
N ASN A 22 -8.55 -4.39 -12.23
CA ASN A 22 -8.60 -3.49 -11.07
C ASN A 22 -9.92 -2.71 -11.00
N LEU A 23 -10.44 -2.24 -12.13
CA LEU A 23 -11.73 -1.54 -12.19
C LEU A 23 -12.89 -2.49 -11.87
N TRP A 24 -12.84 -3.73 -12.36
CA TRP A 24 -13.80 -4.77 -12.01
C TRP A 24 -13.79 -5.07 -10.51
N LEU A 25 -12.63 -5.35 -9.91
CA LEU A 25 -12.49 -5.55 -8.46
C LEU A 25 -13.01 -4.33 -7.69
N LYS A 26 -12.66 -3.11 -8.11
CA LYS A 26 -13.14 -1.89 -7.44
C LYS A 26 -14.67 -1.84 -7.41
N ARG A 27 -15.33 -2.01 -8.55
CA ARG A 27 -16.79 -1.83 -8.70
C ARG A 27 -17.60 -2.97 -8.10
N TYR A 28 -17.12 -4.20 -8.24
CA TYR A 28 -17.90 -5.40 -7.91
C TYR A 28 -17.52 -6.02 -6.56
N THR A 29 -16.37 -5.69 -5.98
CA THR A 29 -15.97 -6.21 -4.66
C THR A 29 -15.72 -5.08 -3.66
N TYR A 30 -14.75 -4.20 -3.91
CA TYR A 30 -14.33 -3.18 -2.96
C TYR A 30 -15.46 -2.20 -2.59
N GLU A 31 -16.22 -1.71 -3.58
CA GLU A 31 -17.33 -0.76 -3.33
C GLU A 31 -18.58 -1.43 -2.75
N ARG A 32 -18.66 -2.77 -2.78
CA ARG A 32 -19.82 -3.55 -2.32
C ARG A 32 -19.69 -4.07 -0.90
N VAL A 33 -18.48 -4.05 -0.33
CA VAL A 33 -18.21 -4.50 1.03
C VAL A 33 -18.04 -3.27 1.94
N PRO A 34 -18.58 -3.27 3.17
CA PRO A 34 -18.38 -2.17 4.10
C PRO A 34 -16.92 -2.06 4.57
N SER A 35 -16.50 -0.81 4.82
CA SER A 35 -15.23 -0.54 5.50
C SER A 35 -15.29 -1.09 6.93
N PRO A 36 -14.18 -1.64 7.49
CA PRO A 36 -12.82 -1.67 6.94
C PRO A 36 -12.46 -2.94 6.14
N LEU A 37 -13.42 -3.87 5.95
CA LEU A 37 -13.15 -5.17 5.34
C LEU A 37 -13.00 -5.12 3.82
N ASN A 38 -13.52 -4.07 3.18
CA ASN A 38 -13.51 -3.92 1.73
C ASN A 38 -12.16 -4.12 1.04
N LEU A 39 -11.08 -3.60 1.64
CA LEU A 39 -9.74 -3.76 1.09
C LEU A 39 -9.31 -5.22 1.08
N TYR A 40 -9.40 -5.88 2.23
CA TYR A 40 -8.99 -7.27 2.40
C TYR A 40 -9.85 -8.21 1.56
N PHE A 41 -11.15 -7.96 1.48
CA PHE A 41 -12.05 -8.74 0.65
C PHE A 41 -11.73 -8.60 -0.85
N ALA A 42 -11.45 -7.38 -1.33
CA ALA A 42 -11.08 -7.18 -2.73
C ALA A 42 -9.78 -7.91 -3.09
N TYR A 43 -8.78 -7.88 -2.20
CA TYR A 43 -7.54 -8.63 -2.38
C TYR A 43 -7.75 -10.14 -2.30
N PHE A 44 -8.61 -10.63 -1.41
CA PHE A 44 -8.98 -12.04 -1.33
C PHE A 44 -9.67 -12.54 -2.61
N VAL A 45 -10.63 -11.78 -3.14
CA VAL A 45 -11.26 -12.11 -4.43
C VAL A 45 -10.25 -12.06 -5.57
N SER A 46 -9.28 -11.14 -5.53
CA SER A 46 -8.17 -11.13 -6.49
C SER A 46 -7.32 -12.40 -6.41
N ALA A 47 -7.04 -12.91 -5.20
CA ALA A 47 -6.34 -14.18 -5.02
C ALA A 47 -7.12 -15.34 -5.62
N PHE A 48 -8.40 -15.42 -5.29
CA PHE A 48 -9.31 -16.44 -5.81
C PHE A 48 -9.40 -16.40 -7.34
N TRP A 49 -9.44 -15.21 -7.95
CA TRP A 49 -9.45 -15.04 -9.40
C TRP A 49 -8.17 -15.56 -10.08
N HIS A 50 -7.02 -15.51 -9.40
CA HIS A 50 -5.77 -16.07 -9.91
C HIS A 50 -5.67 -17.60 -9.76
N GLY A 51 -6.39 -18.19 -8.79
CA GLY A 51 -6.52 -19.63 -8.62
C GLY A 51 -6.40 -20.06 -7.15
N PHE A 52 -6.31 -21.38 -6.94
CA PHE A 52 -6.34 -22.00 -5.61
C PHE A 52 -4.97 -22.28 -5.00
N TYR A 53 -3.89 -21.87 -5.68
CA TYR A 53 -2.53 -22.06 -5.18
C TYR A 53 -2.27 -21.19 -3.94
N PRO A 54 -1.72 -21.73 -2.84
CA PRO A 54 -1.46 -20.98 -1.61
C PRO A 54 -0.62 -19.72 -1.82
N GLY A 55 0.30 -19.74 -2.80
CA GLY A 55 1.13 -18.60 -3.21
C GLY A 55 0.34 -17.31 -3.45
N TYR A 56 -0.80 -17.42 -4.14
CA TYR A 56 -1.65 -16.26 -4.44
C TYR A 56 -2.24 -15.64 -3.18
N TYR A 57 -2.76 -16.46 -2.27
CA TYR A 57 -3.35 -15.97 -1.03
C TYR A 57 -2.30 -15.27 -0.16
N MET A 58 -1.09 -15.82 -0.05
CA MET A 58 0.02 -15.16 0.65
C MET A 58 0.34 -13.80 0.02
N PHE A 59 0.49 -13.73 -1.30
CA PHE A 59 0.80 -12.48 -1.98
C PHE A 59 -0.27 -11.41 -1.78
N PHE A 60 -1.53 -11.73 -2.10
CA PHE A 60 -2.59 -10.74 -2.08
C PHE A 60 -2.97 -10.30 -0.67
N MET A 61 -2.90 -11.20 0.33
CA MET A 61 -3.13 -10.81 1.71
C MET A 61 -2.00 -9.92 2.25
N SER A 62 -0.74 -10.20 1.89
CA SER A 62 0.39 -9.31 2.22
C SER A 62 0.26 -7.95 1.52
N MET A 63 -0.18 -7.92 0.26
CA MET A 63 -0.48 -6.69 -0.47
C MET A 63 -1.64 -5.89 0.15
N ALA A 64 -2.65 -6.56 0.72
CA ALA A 64 -3.74 -5.89 1.43
C ALA A 64 -3.22 -5.14 2.66
N VAL A 65 -2.41 -5.82 3.50
CA VAL A 65 -1.77 -5.21 4.68
C VAL A 65 -0.83 -4.08 4.26
N GLY A 66 0.06 -4.32 3.30
CA GLY A 66 0.97 -3.29 2.78
C GLY A 66 0.23 -2.07 2.23
N THR A 67 -0.87 -2.28 1.52
CA THR A 67 -1.71 -1.19 1.00
C THR A 67 -2.38 -0.41 2.14
N ALA A 68 -2.83 -1.09 3.19
CA ALA A 68 -3.39 -0.44 4.37
C ALA A 68 -2.35 0.42 5.10
N VAL A 69 -1.11 -0.09 5.25
CA VAL A 69 0.03 0.65 5.78
C VAL A 69 0.32 1.89 4.92
N HIS A 70 0.45 1.73 3.60
CA HIS A 70 0.72 2.85 2.70
C HIS A 70 -0.39 3.91 2.76
N ARG A 71 -1.68 3.52 2.86
CA ARG A 71 -2.78 4.48 3.06
C ARG A 71 -2.58 5.30 4.34
N LYS A 72 -2.18 4.67 5.45
CA LYS A 72 -1.89 5.36 6.71
C LYS A 72 -0.65 6.26 6.61
N ILE A 73 0.43 5.82 5.98
CA ILE A 73 1.62 6.65 5.71
C ILE A 73 1.24 7.88 4.89
N ARG A 74 0.44 7.71 3.84
CA ARG A 74 -0.01 8.83 2.99
C ARG A 74 -0.90 9.82 3.74
N ARG A 75 -1.65 9.37 4.75
CA ARG A 75 -2.49 10.23 5.59
C ARG A 75 -1.70 10.94 6.69
N ASN A 76 -0.76 10.23 7.33
CA ASN A 76 -0.14 10.69 8.57
C ASN A 76 1.28 11.27 8.35
N VAL A 77 2.02 10.77 7.35
CA VAL A 77 3.44 11.12 7.11
C VAL A 77 3.60 12.07 5.93
N ARG A 78 2.92 11.82 4.80
CA ARG A 78 3.01 12.70 3.62
C ARG A 78 2.75 14.19 3.94
N PRO A 79 1.78 14.57 4.80
CA PRO A 79 1.53 15.98 5.09
C PRO A 79 2.72 16.78 5.63
N TRP A 80 3.71 16.13 6.25
CA TRP A 80 4.94 16.75 6.73
C TRP A 80 5.88 17.20 5.61
N PHE A 81 5.69 16.69 4.39
CA PHE A 81 6.50 16.99 3.22
C PHE A 81 5.78 17.89 2.21
N LEU A 82 4.60 18.40 2.56
CA LEU A 82 3.84 19.37 1.76
C LEU A 82 4.04 20.76 2.34
N ALA A 83 3.81 21.79 1.53
CA ALA A 83 3.78 23.17 2.02
C ALA A 83 2.56 23.41 2.93
N GLU A 84 2.48 24.60 3.52
CA GLU A 84 1.43 24.98 4.47
C GLU A 84 0.01 24.89 3.87
N ASP A 85 -0.13 25.22 2.58
CA ASP A 85 -1.36 25.06 1.80
C ASP A 85 -1.84 23.60 1.69
N GLY A 86 -0.97 22.65 2.05
CA GLY A 86 -1.22 21.24 2.02
C GLY A 86 -1.32 20.61 0.64
N LYS A 87 -1.01 21.35 -0.42
CA LYS A 87 -1.13 20.96 -1.82
C LYS A 87 0.19 21.07 -2.56
N SER A 88 0.91 22.17 -2.39
CA SER A 88 2.19 22.40 -3.05
C SER A 88 3.32 21.58 -2.41
N PRO A 89 4.35 21.23 -3.19
CA PRO A 89 5.49 20.47 -2.67
C PRO A 89 6.28 21.28 -1.64
N GLY A 90 6.52 20.72 -0.47
CA GLY A 90 7.44 21.30 0.51
C GLY A 90 8.91 21.05 0.13
N LYS A 91 9.84 21.68 0.87
CA LYS A 91 11.30 21.61 0.62
C LYS A 91 11.84 20.18 0.45
N TYR A 92 11.34 19.23 1.25
CA TYR A 92 11.81 17.84 1.26
C TYR A 92 10.90 16.86 0.50
N LYS A 93 9.95 17.36 -0.30
CA LYS A 93 8.97 16.54 -1.02
C LYS A 93 9.61 15.57 -2.02
N GLY A 94 10.63 16.01 -2.74
CA GLY A 94 11.34 15.17 -3.72
C GLY A 94 12.04 13.98 -3.07
N VAL A 95 12.68 14.20 -1.92
CA VAL A 95 13.33 13.15 -1.13
C VAL A 95 12.30 12.13 -0.65
N TYR A 96 11.18 12.58 -0.07
CA TYR A 96 10.09 11.72 0.34
C TYR A 96 9.53 10.88 -0.81
N ASP A 97 9.37 11.47 -2.00
CA ASP A 97 8.87 10.80 -3.19
C ASP A 97 9.83 9.71 -3.69
N PHE A 98 11.14 9.99 -3.71
CA PHE A 98 12.16 9.03 -4.09
C PHE A 98 12.18 7.81 -3.14
N PHE A 99 12.21 8.05 -1.83
CA PHE A 99 12.16 6.95 -0.86
C PHE A 99 10.83 6.20 -0.92
N SER A 100 9.70 6.90 -1.08
CA SER A 100 8.39 6.24 -1.25
C SER A 100 8.35 5.35 -2.48
N PHE A 101 8.97 5.77 -3.58
CA PHE A 101 9.14 4.98 -4.79
C PHE A 101 9.98 3.72 -4.53
N VAL A 102 11.18 3.87 -3.97
CA VAL A 102 12.08 2.74 -3.68
C VAL A 102 11.42 1.73 -2.74
N LEU A 103 10.87 2.19 -1.60
CA LEU A 103 10.20 1.32 -0.63
C LEU A 103 8.98 0.61 -1.24
N THR A 104 8.21 1.28 -2.08
CA THR A 104 7.06 0.65 -2.77
C THR A 104 7.52 -0.50 -3.64
N HIS A 105 8.59 -0.32 -4.41
CA HIS A 105 9.11 -1.36 -5.30
C HIS A 105 9.74 -2.50 -4.53
N CYS A 106 10.57 -2.22 -3.52
CA CYS A 106 11.12 -3.26 -2.64
C CYS A 106 10.02 -4.08 -1.96
N THR A 107 8.95 -3.43 -1.48
CA THR A 107 7.81 -4.12 -0.86
C THR A 107 7.10 -5.03 -1.86
N LEU A 108 6.84 -4.53 -3.07
CA LEU A 108 6.21 -5.32 -4.12
C LEU A 108 7.07 -6.52 -4.53
N MET A 109 8.38 -6.32 -4.73
CA MET A 109 9.32 -7.39 -5.09
C MET A 109 9.47 -8.42 -3.98
N TYR A 110 9.41 -8.01 -2.71
CA TYR A 110 9.43 -8.94 -1.59
C TYR A 110 8.15 -9.79 -1.56
N PHE A 111 6.96 -9.19 -1.69
CA PHE A 111 5.71 -9.94 -1.64
C PHE A 111 5.49 -10.83 -2.88
N ILE A 112 5.89 -10.39 -4.08
CA ILE A 112 5.62 -11.14 -5.32
C ILE A 112 6.30 -12.52 -5.34
N ILE A 113 7.30 -12.76 -4.50
CA ILE A 113 7.96 -14.06 -4.36
C ILE A 113 6.92 -15.16 -4.15
N SER A 114 5.95 -14.99 -3.25
CA SER A 114 4.93 -16.03 -3.02
C SER A 114 3.98 -16.22 -4.20
N PHE A 115 3.69 -15.14 -4.95
CA PHE A 115 2.90 -15.22 -6.18
C PHE A 115 3.61 -16.07 -7.24
N VAL A 116 4.93 -15.95 -7.36
CA VAL A 116 5.73 -16.72 -8.33
C VAL A 116 5.92 -18.16 -7.88
N MET A 117 6.13 -18.40 -6.58
CA MET A 117 6.41 -19.74 -6.06
C MET A 117 5.19 -20.67 -6.09
N LEU A 118 3.96 -20.13 -6.02
CA LEU A 118 2.68 -20.87 -6.00
C LEU A 118 2.47 -21.83 -4.80
N SER A 119 3.55 -22.39 -4.23
CA SER A 119 3.56 -23.31 -3.09
C SER A 119 3.68 -22.56 -1.76
N TRP A 120 3.00 -23.10 -0.74
CA TRP A 120 3.13 -22.66 0.65
C TRP A 120 4.55 -22.85 1.18
N GLU A 121 5.06 -24.08 1.11
CA GLU A 121 6.33 -24.50 1.68
C GLU A 121 7.51 -23.75 1.05
N ALA A 122 7.46 -23.56 -0.26
CA ALA A 122 8.54 -22.89 -0.98
C ALA A 122 8.55 -21.39 -0.68
N SER A 123 7.37 -20.75 -0.62
CA SER A 123 7.26 -19.33 -0.25
C SER A 123 7.70 -19.08 1.20
N VAL A 124 7.24 -19.92 2.13
CA VAL A 124 7.59 -19.81 3.56
C VAL A 124 9.09 -20.00 3.76
N ARG A 125 9.72 -20.97 3.08
CA ARG A 125 11.18 -21.15 3.15
C ARG A 125 11.96 -19.91 2.70
N VAL A 126 11.51 -19.24 1.64
CA VAL A 126 12.15 -17.98 1.19
C VAL A 126 11.90 -16.86 2.20
N PHE A 127 10.68 -16.71 2.73
CA PHE A 127 10.43 -15.69 3.75
C PHE A 127 11.20 -15.95 5.04
N GLN A 128 11.37 -17.21 5.44
CA GLN A 128 12.19 -17.63 6.57
C GLN A 128 13.66 -17.26 6.37
N SER A 129 14.24 -17.48 5.19
CA SER A 129 15.63 -17.10 4.91
C SER A 129 15.85 -15.58 4.94
N GLN A 130 14.79 -14.80 4.77
CA GLN A 130 14.77 -13.34 4.93
C GLN A 130 14.25 -12.89 6.31
N TYR A 131 14.12 -13.82 7.27
CA TYR A 131 13.64 -13.57 8.63
C TYR A 131 12.26 -12.89 8.70
N PHE A 132 11.42 -13.08 7.68
CA PHE A 132 10.12 -12.40 7.52
C PHE A 132 10.17 -10.87 7.60
N ILE A 133 11.32 -10.25 7.33
CA ILE A 133 11.54 -8.81 7.60
C ILE A 133 10.47 -7.92 6.98
N GLY A 134 10.06 -8.17 5.73
CA GLY A 134 9.02 -7.38 5.06
C GLY A 134 7.63 -7.52 5.72
N HIS A 135 7.27 -8.71 6.19
CA HIS A 135 6.01 -8.94 6.90
C HIS A 135 6.03 -8.31 8.29
N ILE A 136 7.13 -8.47 9.04
CA ILE A 136 7.31 -7.88 10.36
C ILE A 136 7.21 -6.36 10.27
N LEU A 137 7.94 -5.73 9.34
CA LEU A 137 7.87 -4.28 9.12
C LEU A 137 6.46 -3.82 8.78
N ALA A 138 5.74 -4.54 7.90
CA ALA A 138 4.37 -4.18 7.54
C ALA A 138 3.43 -4.22 8.76
N VAL A 139 3.52 -5.26 9.60
CA VAL A 139 2.69 -5.40 10.81
C VAL A 139 3.04 -4.32 11.84
N VAL A 140 4.33 -4.12 12.13
CA VAL A 140 4.79 -3.09 13.08
C VAL A 140 4.33 -1.70 12.64
N LEU A 141 4.54 -1.33 11.37
CA LEU A 141 4.08 -0.05 10.83
C LEU A 141 2.56 0.07 10.86
N TYR A 142 1.82 -1.00 10.58
CA TYR A 142 0.36 -0.99 10.67
C TYR A 142 -0.10 -0.67 12.08
N ILE A 143 0.49 -1.31 13.10
CA ILE A 143 0.15 -1.10 14.51
C ILE A 143 0.53 0.33 14.93
N VAL A 144 1.78 0.75 14.74
CA VAL A 144 2.28 2.09 15.12
C VAL A 144 1.42 3.21 14.52
N LEU A 145 1.07 3.09 13.23
CA LEU A 145 0.24 4.08 12.54
C LEU A 145 -1.25 4.01 12.94
N SER A 146 -1.73 2.86 13.40
CA SER A 146 -3.11 2.70 13.90
C SER A 146 -3.29 3.22 15.31
N LEU A 147 -2.26 3.11 16.15
CA LEU A 147 -2.21 3.71 17.50
C LEU A 147 -2.14 5.24 17.46
N GLY A 148 -1.95 5.85 16.28
CA GLY A 148 -1.95 7.29 16.13
C GLY A 148 -0.74 7.97 16.76
N ILE A 149 0.37 7.22 16.92
CA ILE A 149 1.67 7.73 17.40
C ILE A 149 2.20 8.79 16.44
N ILE A 150 2.07 8.54 15.12
CA ILE A 150 2.43 9.49 14.08
C ILE A 150 1.15 10.17 13.57
N ARG A 151 1.03 11.48 13.82
CA ARG A 151 -0.09 12.31 13.38
C ARG A 151 0.38 13.33 12.33
N PRO A 152 -0.50 13.76 11.42
CA PRO A 152 -0.17 14.87 10.54
C PRO A 152 0.05 16.16 11.36
N PRO A 153 0.87 17.11 10.86
CA PRO A 153 1.07 18.39 11.53
C PRO A 153 -0.25 19.17 11.55
N LYS A 154 -0.50 19.92 12.63
CA LYS A 154 -1.63 20.87 12.69
C LYS A 154 -1.38 21.95 11.65
N ARG A 155 -2.26 22.07 10.66
CA ARG A 155 -2.21 23.17 9.69
C ARG A 155 -2.95 24.38 10.29
N SER A 156 -2.34 25.56 10.24
CA SER A 156 -3.08 26.79 10.50
C SER A 156 -4.10 26.95 9.38
N THR A 157 -5.36 27.12 9.75
CA THR A 157 -6.41 27.49 8.80
C THR A 157 -6.18 28.97 8.45
N SER A 158 -5.21 29.24 7.58
CA SER A 158 -5.10 30.57 6.98
C SER A 158 -6.21 30.69 5.92
N GLU A 159 -7.15 31.61 6.20
CA GLU A 159 -8.16 32.21 5.31
C GLU A 159 -9.48 31.44 5.07
N LYS A 160 -10.65 32.09 5.17
CA LYS A 160 -10.97 33.41 4.59
C LYS A 160 -11.56 34.43 5.59
N LYS A 161 -10.85 35.53 5.83
CA LYS A 161 -11.47 36.86 5.97
C LYS A 161 -11.34 37.53 4.61
N THR A 162 -12.34 37.38 3.76
CA THR A 162 -12.52 38.26 2.61
C THR A 162 -13.47 39.35 3.08
N GLN A 163 -12.95 40.59 3.10
CA GLN A 163 -13.75 41.81 3.23
C GLN A 163 -14.74 41.92 2.09
#